data_AF-A0A4S3ZP66-F1
#
_entry.id   AF-A0A4S3ZP66-F1
#
_cell.length_a   1.000
_cell.length_b   1.000
_cell.length_c   1.000
_cell.angle_alpha   90.00
_cell.angle_beta   90.00
_cell.angle_gamma   90.00
#
_symmetry.space_group_name_H-M   'P 1'
#
loop_
_entity.id
_entity.type
_entity.pdbx_description
1 polymer ?
#
loop_
_entity_poly.entity_id
_entity_poly.type
_entity_poly.pdbx_seq_one_letter_code
_entity_poly.pdbx_strand_id
1 'polypeptide(L)'
;MATPLDQILQWFLQGKKPTQSQFDATFRSFWHKEETIPANKIEGFNLELDQMVTRTQFAEHLTDAQAHVALVVSRENNGNKQNSLAPDTTGTKFPTVDAVNGAIGAITNALDAINGQII
;
A
#
# COMPACT_ATOMS: atom_id res chain seq x y z
N MET A 1 -3.81 42.77 11.90
CA MET A 1 -2.70 41.84 11.61
C MET A 1 -2.08 41.43 12.94
N ALA A 2 -1.73 40.15 13.10
CA ALA A 2 -1.06 39.69 14.32
C ALA A 2 0.34 40.30 14.43
N THR A 3 0.81 40.54 15.66
CA THR A 3 2.17 41.04 15.89
C THR A 3 3.15 39.87 15.73
N PRO A 4 4.21 39.98 14.90
CA PRO A 4 5.23 38.94 14.77
C PRO A 4 5.87 38.58 16.12
N LEU A 5 6.12 37.29 16.35
CA LEU A 5 6.71 36.79 17.60
C LEU A 5 8.05 37.48 17.92
N ASP A 6 8.91 37.65 16.92
CA ASP A 6 10.21 38.31 17.09
C ASP A 6 10.09 39.76 17.57
N GLN A 7 9.03 40.46 17.16
CA GLN A 7 8.76 41.82 17.61
C GLN A 7 8.33 41.85 19.08
N ILE A 8 7.49 40.90 19.49
CA ILE A 8 7.07 40.72 20.89
C ILE A 8 8.29 40.42 21.78
N LEU A 9 9.17 39.51 21.33
CA LEU A 9 10.40 39.16 22.04
C LEU A 9 11.36 40.35 22.18
N GLN A 10 11.52 41.17 21.14
CA GLN A 10 12.35 42.36 21.20
C GLN A 10 11.84 43.41 22.20
N TRP A 11 10.52 43.58 22.33
CA TRP A 11 9.98 44.48 23.35
C TRP A 11 10.38 44.05 24.75
N PHE A 12 10.29 42.75 25.03
CA PHE A 12 10.72 42.18 26.31
C PHE A 12 12.22 42.40 26.55
N LEU A 13 13.07 42.04 25.59
CA LEU A 13 14.52 42.17 25.71
C LEU A 13 14.99 43.62 25.93
N GLN A 14 14.30 44.58 25.32
CA GLN A 14 14.65 46.01 25.40
C GLN A 14 13.92 46.74 26.54
N GLY A 15 13.10 46.05 27.34
CA GLY A 15 12.28 46.66 28.38
C GLY A 15 11.23 47.64 27.85
N LYS A 16 10.81 47.51 26.59
CA LYS A 16 9.81 48.38 25.97
C LYS A 16 8.41 47.96 26.39
N LYS A 17 7.58 48.94 26.74
CA LYS A 17 6.16 48.73 27.02
C LYS A 17 5.37 48.80 25.71
N PRO A 18 4.58 47.77 25.35
CA PRO A 18 3.72 47.85 24.18
C PRO A 18 2.58 48.85 24.42
N THR A 19 2.08 49.45 23.33
CA THR A 19 0.83 50.21 23.34
C THR A 19 -0.37 49.30 23.62
N GLN A 20 -1.52 49.86 23.99
CA GLN A 20 -2.75 49.08 24.19
C GLN A 20 -3.11 48.23 22.96
N SER A 21 -3.01 48.80 21.75
CA SER A 21 -3.30 48.08 20.51
C SER A 21 -2.30 46.95 20.25
N GLN A 22 -1.02 47.16 20.52
CA GLN A 22 0.01 46.13 20.40
C GLN A 22 -0.18 45.00 21.43
N PHE A 23 -0.60 45.35 22.64
CA PHE A 23 -0.92 44.38 23.68
C PHE A 23 -2.11 43.51 23.27
N ASP A 24 -3.24 44.13 22.87
CA ASP A 24 -4.43 43.40 22.40
C ASP A 24 -4.11 42.50 21.19
N ALA A 25 -3.37 43.02 20.20
CA ALA A 25 -2.97 42.24 19.04
C ALA A 25 -2.11 41.02 19.41
N THR A 26 -1.24 41.14 20.42
CA THR A 26 -0.39 40.04 20.89
C THR A 26 -1.24 38.90 21.45
N PHE A 27 -2.19 39.17 22.35
CA PHE A 27 -3.00 38.11 22.93
C PHE A 27 -3.95 37.46 21.92
N ARG A 28 -4.44 38.22 20.94
CA ARG A 28 -5.24 37.70 19.83
C ARG A 28 -4.46 36.89 18.80
N SER A 29 -3.13 36.89 18.88
CA SER A 29 -2.25 36.13 17.98
C SER A 29 -2.21 34.64 18.33
N PHE A 30 -2.53 34.29 19.58
CA PHE A 30 -2.49 32.93 20.09
C PHE A 30 -3.90 32.34 20.16
N TRP A 31 -4.00 31.03 19.99
CA TRP A 31 -5.24 30.30 20.28
C TRP A 31 -5.38 30.09 21.79
N HIS A 32 -6.55 30.41 22.33
CA HIS A 32 -6.87 30.13 23.73
C HIS A 32 -7.28 28.67 23.93
N LYS A 33 -7.12 28.13 25.13
CA LYS A 33 -7.37 26.70 25.43
C LYS A 33 -8.82 26.25 25.17
N GLU A 34 -9.77 27.18 25.22
CA GLU A 34 -11.18 26.90 24.99
C GLU A 34 -11.60 27.14 23.53
N GLU A 35 -10.69 27.62 22.68
CA GLU A 35 -10.97 27.87 21.27
C GLU A 35 -10.68 26.62 20.43
N THR A 36 -11.54 26.39 19.44
CA THR A 36 -11.28 25.37 18.42
C THR A 36 -10.37 25.94 17.36
N ILE A 37 -9.29 25.22 17.03
CA ILE A 37 -8.37 25.60 15.95
C ILE A 37 -9.01 25.19 14.60
N PRO A 38 -9.29 26.13 13.69
CA PRO A 38 -9.82 25.81 12.37
C PRO A 38 -8.80 25.06 11.52
N ALA A 39 -9.25 24.03 10.79
CA ALA A 39 -8.41 23.23 9.89
C ALA A 39 -7.63 24.08 8.87
N ASN A 40 -8.24 25.13 8.32
CA ASN A 40 -7.60 26.03 7.35
C ASN A 40 -6.51 26.94 7.95
N LYS A 41 -6.29 26.89 9.27
CA LYS A 41 -5.22 27.61 9.98
C LYS A 41 -4.05 26.69 10.36
N ILE A 42 -4.15 25.39 10.06
CA ILE A 42 -3.09 24.42 10.28
C ILE A 42 -2.39 24.19 8.94
N GLU A 43 -1.11 24.57 8.87
CA GLU A 43 -0.29 24.36 7.69
C GLU A 43 -0.17 22.87 7.38
N GLY A 44 -0.31 22.49 6.11
CA GLY A 44 -0.21 21.10 5.66
C GLY A 44 -1.40 20.20 5.98
N PHE A 45 -2.37 20.62 6.82
CA PHE A 45 -3.47 19.76 7.26
C PHE A 45 -4.28 19.15 6.11
N ASN A 46 -4.72 19.97 5.16
CA ASN A 46 -5.47 19.47 4.00
C ASN A 46 -4.61 18.58 3.10
N LEU A 47 -3.31 18.88 2.94
CA LEU A 47 -2.40 18.09 2.12
C LEU A 47 -2.22 16.68 2.70
N GLU A 48 -2.09 16.56 4.01
CA GLU A 48 -2.01 15.24 4.68
C GLU A 48 -3.35 14.50 4.59
N LEU A 49 -4.47 15.21 4.75
CA LEU A 49 -5.80 14.60 4.67
C LEU A 49 -6.12 14.08 3.25
N ASP A 50 -5.69 14.80 2.22
CA ASP A 50 -5.88 14.41 0.81
C ASP A 50 -5.06 13.17 0.41
N GLN A 51 -4.04 12.78 1.21
CA GLN A 51 -3.30 11.53 1.02
C GLN A 51 -4.02 10.32 1.64
N MET A 52 -5.04 10.55 2.46
CA MET A 52 -5.80 9.50 3.11
C MET A 52 -7.04 9.13 2.28
N VAL A 53 -7.42 7.86 2.34
CA VAL A 53 -8.72 7.42 1.81
C VAL A 53 -9.80 7.65 2.87
N THR A 54 -11.02 7.93 2.42
CA THR A 54 -12.14 8.03 3.36
C THR A 54 -12.45 6.67 3.99
N ARG A 55 -13.08 6.67 5.17
CA ARG A 55 -13.50 5.42 5.85
C ARG A 55 -14.43 4.58 4.96
N THR A 56 -15.32 5.23 4.22
CA THR A 56 -16.26 4.54 3.31
C THR A 56 -15.51 3.85 2.19
N GLN A 57 -14.61 4.56 1.48
CA GLN A 57 -13.80 3.97 0.41
C GLN A 57 -12.95 2.80 0.93
N PHE A 58 -12.37 2.93 2.13
CA PHE A 58 -11.61 1.84 2.74
C PHE A 58 -12.51 0.63 3.06
N ALA A 59 -13.69 0.85 3.63
CA ALA A 59 -14.62 -0.23 3.95
C ALA A 59 -15.14 -0.94 2.70
N GLU A 60 -15.44 -0.19 1.64
CA GLU A 60 -15.83 -0.76 0.34
C GLU A 60 -14.70 -1.63 -0.23
N HIS A 61 -13.45 -1.13 -0.21
CA HIS A 61 -12.28 -1.86 -0.66
C HIS A 61 -12.06 -3.19 0.09
N LEU A 62 -12.34 -3.25 1.39
CA LEU A 62 -12.20 -4.48 2.18
C LEU A 62 -13.16 -5.61 1.75
N THR A 63 -14.30 -5.26 1.17
CA THR A 63 -15.33 -6.23 0.73
C THR A 63 -15.37 -6.44 -0.78
N ASP A 64 -14.60 -5.65 -1.53
CA ASP A 64 -14.51 -5.77 -2.97
C ASP A 64 -13.63 -6.96 -3.37
N ALA A 65 -14.30 -8.06 -3.75
CA ALA A 65 -13.64 -9.27 -4.26
C ALA A 65 -12.79 -9.02 -5.51
N GLN A 66 -13.03 -7.92 -6.24
CA GLN A 66 -12.35 -7.57 -7.47
C GLN A 66 -11.20 -6.58 -7.29
N ALA A 67 -11.00 -6.04 -6.08
CA ALA A 67 -10.05 -4.95 -5.80
C ALA A 67 -8.59 -5.21 -6.23
N HIS A 68 -8.19 -6.49 -6.28
CA HIS A 68 -6.82 -6.89 -6.62
C HIS A 68 -6.74 -7.95 -7.72
N VAL A 69 -7.83 -8.21 -8.45
CA VAL A 69 -7.87 -9.28 -9.48
C VAL A 69 -6.79 -9.11 -10.54
N ALA A 70 -6.52 -7.88 -10.98
CA ALA A 70 -5.46 -7.61 -11.95
C ALA A 70 -4.06 -8.01 -11.45
N LEU A 71 -3.79 -7.86 -10.14
CA LEU A 71 -2.51 -8.27 -9.54
C LEU A 71 -2.42 -9.79 -9.39
N VAL A 72 -3.53 -10.45 -9.06
CA VAL A 72 -3.60 -11.91 -8.87
C VAL A 72 -3.43 -12.64 -10.21
N VAL A 73 -4.11 -12.18 -11.27
CA VAL A 73 -3.99 -12.75 -12.63
C VAL A 73 -2.57 -12.65 -13.17
N SER A 74 -1.81 -11.63 -12.77
CA SER A 74 -0.40 -11.49 -13.17
C SER A 74 0.56 -12.42 -12.42
N ARG A 75 0.22 -12.93 -11.22
CA ARG A 75 1.12 -13.74 -10.40
C ARG A 75 0.90 -15.25 -10.52
N GLU A 76 -0.30 -15.68 -10.88
CA GLU A 76 -0.54 -17.03 -11.37
C GLU A 76 -0.92 -16.97 -12.85
N ASN A 77 -0.04 -17.44 -13.73
CA ASN A 77 -0.46 -17.68 -15.10
C ASN A 77 -1.35 -18.93 -15.08
N ASN A 78 -2.67 -18.74 -14.87
CA ASN A 78 -3.65 -19.84 -14.83
C ASN A 78 -3.57 -20.69 -16.10
N GLY A 79 -3.15 -20.09 -17.23
CA GLY A 79 -2.81 -20.80 -18.46
C GLY A 79 -1.73 -21.87 -18.29
N ASN A 80 -0.74 -21.65 -17.41
CA ASN A 80 0.37 -22.58 -17.14
C ASN A 80 0.03 -23.63 -16.08
N LYS A 81 -1.07 -23.46 -15.35
CA LYS A 81 -1.55 -24.47 -14.40
C LYS A 81 -2.10 -25.65 -15.18
N GLN A 82 -1.50 -26.80 -14.95
CA GLN A 82 -1.99 -28.06 -15.50
C GLN A 82 -2.90 -28.73 -14.47
N ASN A 83 -4.20 -28.42 -14.55
CA ASN A 83 -5.24 -29.04 -13.70
C ASN A 83 -5.85 -30.30 -14.34
N SER A 84 -5.39 -30.67 -15.54
CA SER A 84 -5.81 -31.87 -16.27
C SER A 84 -4.72 -32.92 -16.21
N LEU A 85 -5.08 -34.18 -15.94
CA LEU A 85 -4.15 -35.31 -15.96
C LEU A 85 -3.77 -35.74 -17.40
N ALA A 86 -4.46 -35.22 -18.42
CA ALA A 86 -4.14 -35.49 -19.82
C ALA A 86 -2.88 -34.73 -20.27
N PRO A 87 -2.03 -35.33 -21.12
CA PRO A 87 -0.84 -34.66 -21.68
C PRO A 87 -1.21 -33.36 -22.40
N ASP A 88 -0.53 -32.26 -22.05
CA ASP A 88 -0.64 -31.01 -22.81
C ASP A 88 0.31 -31.05 -24.01
N THR A 89 -0.27 -30.97 -25.21
CA THR A 89 0.46 -30.97 -26.48
C THR A 89 0.88 -29.56 -26.93
N THR A 90 0.54 -28.52 -26.16
CA THR A 90 0.83 -27.13 -26.53
C THR A 90 2.20 -26.63 -26.05
N GLY A 91 2.84 -27.35 -25.10
CA GLY A 91 4.16 -26.98 -24.57
C GLY A 91 4.19 -25.69 -23.77
N THR A 92 3.02 -25.18 -23.36
CA THR A 92 2.88 -23.91 -22.62
C THR A 92 2.59 -24.12 -21.12
N LYS A 93 2.31 -25.37 -20.70
CA LYS A 93 1.97 -25.72 -19.31
C LYS A 93 3.08 -26.51 -18.62
N PHE A 94 3.10 -26.44 -17.29
CA PHE A 94 3.93 -27.36 -16.49
C PHE A 94 3.42 -28.81 -16.65
N PRO A 95 4.30 -29.83 -16.72
CA PRO A 95 3.88 -31.22 -16.84
C PRO A 95 3.14 -31.72 -15.58
N THR A 96 2.20 -32.66 -15.73
CA THR A 96 1.51 -33.31 -14.59
C THR A 96 2.44 -34.31 -13.90
N VAL A 97 2.15 -34.61 -12.63
CA VAL A 97 2.84 -35.69 -11.89
C VAL A 97 2.67 -37.03 -12.62
N ASP A 98 1.50 -37.31 -13.20
CA ASP A 98 1.23 -38.54 -13.95
C ASP A 98 2.00 -38.61 -15.28
N ALA A 99 2.14 -37.49 -16.01
CA ALA A 99 2.92 -37.43 -17.24
C ALA A 99 4.41 -37.62 -16.96
N VAL A 100 4.92 -37.03 -15.86
CA VAL A 100 6.29 -37.24 -15.41
C VAL A 100 6.51 -38.70 -15.00
N ASN A 101 5.60 -39.28 -14.20
CA ASN A 101 5.70 -40.67 -13.77
C ASN A 101 5.59 -41.66 -14.93
N GLY A 102 4.71 -41.39 -15.91
CA GLY A 102 4.59 -42.20 -17.13
C GLY A 102 5.85 -42.17 -17.99
N ALA A 103 6.45 -41.00 -18.17
CA ALA A 103 7.72 -40.86 -18.88
C ALA A 103 8.86 -41.59 -18.16
N ILE A 104 8.94 -41.46 -16.82
CA ILE A 104 9.92 -42.18 -16.00
C ILE A 104 9.74 -43.70 -16.18
N GLY A 105 8.52 -44.21 -16.11
CA GLY A 105 8.25 -45.64 -16.29
C GLY A 105 8.66 -46.16 -17.67
N ALA A 106 8.43 -45.38 -18.74
CA ALA A 106 8.88 -45.75 -20.08
C ALA A 106 10.42 -45.81 -20.18
N ILE A 107 11.11 -44.87 -19.55
CA ILE A 107 12.58 -44.85 -19.47
C ILE A 107 13.09 -46.06 -18.68
N THR A 108 12.46 -46.39 -17.55
CA THR A 108 12.80 -47.58 -16.76
C THR A 108 12.66 -48.85 -17.58
N ASN A 109 11.52 -49.05 -18.26
CA ASN A 109 11.30 -50.22 -19.11
C ASN A 109 12.32 -50.33 -20.25
N ALA A 110 12.67 -49.20 -20.89
CA ALA A 110 13.69 -49.18 -21.93
C ALA A 110 15.08 -49.54 -21.37
N LEU A 111 15.40 -49.07 -20.16
CA LEU A 111 16.65 -49.39 -19.48
C LEU A 111 16.72 -50.88 -19.08
N ASP A 112 15.64 -51.44 -18.56
CA ASP A 112 15.53 -52.86 -18.19
C ASP A 112 15.70 -53.75 -19.43
N ALA A 113 15.09 -53.36 -20.56
CA ALA A 113 15.25 -54.03 -21.84
C ALA A 113 16.70 -53.97 -22.37
N ILE A 114 17.39 -52.84 -22.23
CA ILE A 114 18.81 -52.71 -22.61
C ILE A 114 19.71 -53.57 -21.71
N ASN A 115 19.41 -53.60 -20.41
CA ASN A 115 20.19 -54.35 -19.43
C ASN A 115 19.83 -55.85 -19.38
N GLY A 116 18.92 -56.32 -20.25
CA GLY A 116 18.57 -57.73 -20.41
C GLY A 116 17.80 -58.33 -19.24
N GLN A 117 17.21 -57.52 -18.35
CA GLN A 117 16.31 -57.98 -17.30
C GLN A 117 14.87 -57.92 -17.81
N ILE A 118 14.46 -58.93 -18.58
CA ILE A 118 13.03 -59.22 -18.79
C ILE A 118 12.67 -60.37 -17.86
N ILE A 119 12.01 -60.06 -16.74
CA ILE A 119 11.13 -61.01 -16.03
C ILE A 119 9.76 -60.33 -15.89
#